data_AF-A0A8T8K720-F1
#
_entry.id   AF-A0A8T8K720-F1
#
_cell.length_a   1.000
_cell.length_b   1.000
_cell.length_c   1.000
_cell.angle_alpha   90.00
_cell.angle_beta   90.00
_cell.angle_gamma   90.00
#
_symmetry.space_group_name_H-M   'P 1'
#
loop_
_entity.id
_entity.type
_entity.pdbx_description
1 polymer ?
#
loop_
_entity_poly.entity_id
_entity_poly.type
_entity_poly.pdbx_seq_one_letter_code
_entity_poly.pdbx_strand_id
1 'polypeptide(L)'
;MKKPYVILIGSASGIGKSTIASELAKELGIKHLIETDFIREIVRGIIGPDYAPALHKSSYDAYTTLRQKEKFEENDEGLINAGFEEHASFVIPAIEKVIKRAVDDFDDVVIEGVHLVPGLINIDKFKDKASIHFFILSADEDIHKERFVKRAMKIKRGGKHLEYFKENRSIHNFLASQAHKNNVPVINNTEIGCTIKRMLSIIKENCKVIIFKHSVDFLEEVINIILTKYNGRIVDVSYFLPGFSEPLKRKVNIYDPKDAQRFIDMLNSNPKRKNDLERLYNLSDNIHSHKICAPDKQSLDKMINELRKKGFIYEGDLSKR
;
A
#
# COMPACT_ATOMS: atom_id res chain seq x y z
N MET A 1 -4.94 -0.49 27.93
CA MET A 1 -5.93 -1.03 26.97
C MET A 1 -5.25 -1.26 25.63
N LYS A 2 -5.68 -2.27 24.86
CA LYS A 2 -5.23 -2.48 23.47
C LYS A 2 -5.69 -1.28 22.63
N LYS A 3 -4.84 -0.75 21.77
CA LYS A 3 -5.23 0.27 20.79
C LYS A 3 -6.16 -0.36 19.74
N PRO A 4 -7.31 0.25 19.39
CA PRO A 4 -8.16 -0.27 18.32
C PRO A 4 -7.43 -0.18 16.97
N TYR A 5 -7.74 -1.11 16.08
CA TYR A 5 -7.31 -1.09 14.70
C TYR A 5 -8.19 -0.14 13.89
N VAL A 6 -7.57 0.81 13.20
CA VAL A 6 -8.22 1.63 12.18
C VAL A 6 -7.54 1.34 10.86
N ILE A 7 -8.19 0.57 10.01
CA ILE A 7 -7.62 0.13 8.73
C ILE A 7 -8.33 0.87 7.60
N LEU A 8 -7.59 1.63 6.81
CA LEU A 8 -8.07 2.39 5.66
C LEU A 8 -7.59 1.70 4.38
N ILE A 9 -8.50 1.36 3.46
CA ILE A 9 -8.20 0.69 2.19
C ILE A 9 -8.74 1.52 1.03
N GLY A 10 -7.90 2.37 0.46
CA GLY A 10 -8.23 3.21 -0.70
C GLY A 10 -7.92 2.53 -2.03
N SER A 11 -8.75 2.75 -3.04
CA SER A 11 -8.46 2.32 -4.41
C SER A 11 -9.49 2.85 -5.40
N ALA A 12 -9.13 2.89 -6.68
CA ALA A 12 -10.08 3.14 -7.76
C ALA A 12 -11.10 1.99 -7.90
N SER A 13 -12.19 2.26 -8.63
CA SER A 13 -13.19 1.25 -8.95
C SER A 13 -12.58 0.12 -9.79
N GLY A 14 -12.99 -1.12 -9.52
CA GLY A 14 -12.55 -2.29 -10.29
C GLY A 14 -11.23 -2.94 -9.84
N ILE A 15 -10.55 -2.42 -8.82
CA ILE A 15 -9.27 -2.99 -8.34
C ILE A 15 -9.46 -4.19 -7.39
N GLY A 16 -10.64 -4.33 -6.76
CA GLY A 16 -10.94 -5.42 -5.83
C GLY A 16 -10.96 -5.03 -4.35
N LYS A 17 -11.05 -3.73 -4.06
CA LYS A 17 -11.07 -3.15 -2.70
C LYS A 17 -12.05 -3.81 -1.73
N SER A 18 -13.32 -3.95 -2.10
CA SER A 18 -14.37 -4.47 -1.22
C SER A 18 -14.12 -5.94 -0.86
N THR A 19 -13.57 -6.73 -1.79
CA THR A 19 -13.19 -8.12 -1.53
C THR A 19 -12.01 -8.21 -0.57
N ILE A 20 -10.94 -7.43 -0.79
CA ILE A 20 -9.78 -7.41 0.10
C ILE A 20 -10.18 -6.90 1.50
N ALA A 21 -10.99 -5.85 1.58
CA ALA A 21 -11.45 -5.29 2.85
C ALA A 21 -12.27 -6.31 3.66
N SER A 22 -13.21 -7.02 3.00
CA SER A 22 -14.01 -8.05 3.64
C SER A 22 -13.18 -9.25 4.13
N GLU A 23 -12.25 -9.74 3.31
CA GLU A 23 -11.39 -10.86 3.71
C GLU A 23 -10.42 -10.46 4.83
N LEU A 24 -9.87 -9.25 4.78
CA LEU A 24 -8.99 -8.75 5.84
C LEU A 24 -9.74 -8.56 7.16
N ALA A 25 -10.95 -7.99 7.11
CA ALA A 25 -11.80 -7.81 8.28
C ALA A 25 -12.12 -9.17 8.92
N LYS A 26 -12.48 -10.17 8.11
CA LYS A 26 -12.72 -11.55 8.57
C LYS A 26 -11.49 -12.16 9.24
N GLU A 27 -10.33 -12.05 8.62
CA GLU A 27 -9.06 -12.59 9.11
C GLU A 27 -8.59 -11.95 10.43
N LEU A 28 -8.95 -10.67 10.65
CA LEU A 28 -8.65 -9.93 11.88
C LEU A 28 -9.79 -9.97 12.91
N GLY A 29 -10.94 -10.59 12.59
CA GLY A 29 -12.12 -10.60 13.45
C GLY A 29 -12.78 -9.23 13.63
N ILE A 30 -12.58 -8.31 12.69
CA ILE A 30 -13.11 -6.94 12.73
C ILE A 30 -14.56 -6.95 12.21
N LYS A 31 -15.49 -6.50 13.03
CA LYS A 31 -16.94 -6.49 12.70
C LYS A 31 -17.36 -5.27 11.89
N HIS A 32 -16.71 -4.14 12.12
CA HIS A 32 -17.09 -2.87 11.49
C HIS A 32 -16.36 -2.70 10.16
N LEU A 33 -17.07 -2.92 9.06
CA LEU A 33 -16.62 -2.64 7.69
C LEU A 33 -17.49 -1.53 7.12
N ILE A 34 -16.88 -0.39 6.75
CA ILE A 34 -17.59 0.81 6.31
C ILE A 34 -17.11 1.21 4.92
N GLU A 35 -18.05 1.31 3.97
CA GLU A 35 -17.77 1.83 2.63
C GLU A 35 -17.95 3.35 2.60
N THR A 36 -16.94 4.07 2.10
CA THR A 36 -16.99 5.54 1.99
C THR A 36 -18.09 6.03 1.05
N ASP A 37 -18.56 5.19 0.12
CA ASP A 37 -19.70 5.51 -0.73
C ASP A 37 -20.99 5.70 0.08
N PHE A 38 -21.21 4.94 1.17
CA PHE A 38 -22.35 5.17 2.07
C PHE A 38 -22.23 6.49 2.82
N ILE A 39 -21.01 6.82 3.29
CA ILE A 39 -20.74 8.11 3.94
C ILE A 39 -21.05 9.24 2.95
N ARG A 40 -20.63 9.09 1.69
CA ARG A 40 -20.92 10.07 0.64
C ARG A 40 -22.41 10.27 0.43
N GLU A 41 -23.23 9.21 0.37
CA GLU A 41 -24.69 9.36 0.20
C GLU A 41 -25.33 10.12 1.37
N ILE A 42 -24.82 9.94 2.60
CA ILE A 42 -25.28 10.72 3.76
C ILE A 42 -24.91 12.20 3.59
N VAL A 43 -23.66 12.51 3.24
CA VAL A 43 -23.22 13.91 3.02
C VAL A 43 -23.99 14.55 1.86
N ARG A 44 -24.29 13.78 0.81
CA ARG A 44 -25.08 14.22 -0.35
C ARG A 44 -26.52 14.60 0.01
N GLY A 45 -27.11 13.92 0.98
CA GLY A 45 -28.44 14.27 1.50
C GLY A 45 -28.46 15.59 2.29
N ILE A 46 -27.30 16.06 2.76
CA ILE A 46 -27.17 17.29 3.55
C ILE A 46 -26.78 18.48 2.66
N ILE A 47 -25.86 18.28 1.72
CA ILE A 47 -25.34 19.34 0.85
C ILE A 47 -25.94 19.19 -0.54
N GLY A 48 -26.77 20.15 -0.95
CA GLY A 48 -27.43 20.15 -2.25
C GLY A 48 -26.46 20.29 -3.45
N PRO A 49 -26.88 19.87 -4.66
CA PRO A 49 -26.03 19.87 -5.86
C PRO A 49 -25.59 21.26 -6.31
N ASP A 50 -26.34 22.30 -5.98
CA ASP A 50 -25.97 23.70 -6.29
C ASP A 50 -24.75 24.17 -5.49
N TYR A 51 -24.50 23.57 -4.32
CA TYR A 51 -23.41 23.94 -3.42
C TYR A 51 -22.20 23.02 -3.55
N ALA A 52 -22.42 21.73 -3.82
CA ALA A 52 -21.36 20.74 -3.99
C ALA A 52 -21.60 19.85 -5.22
N PRO A 53 -21.56 20.39 -6.44
CA PRO A 53 -21.94 19.63 -7.64
C PRO A 53 -21.07 18.37 -7.84
N ALA A 54 -19.77 18.44 -7.52
CA ALA A 54 -18.86 17.29 -7.58
C ALA A 54 -19.33 16.12 -6.69
N LEU A 55 -19.89 16.38 -5.50
CA LEU A 55 -20.41 15.36 -4.57
C LEU A 55 -21.57 14.55 -5.18
N HIS A 56 -22.33 15.16 -6.09
CA HIS A 56 -23.50 14.55 -6.74
C HIS A 56 -23.15 13.78 -8.02
N LYS A 57 -21.88 13.79 -8.43
CA LYS A 57 -21.37 12.97 -9.55
C LYS A 57 -20.76 11.66 -9.08
N SER A 58 -20.45 10.77 -10.02
CA SER A 58 -19.51 9.68 -9.80
C SER A 58 -18.09 10.22 -9.67
N SER A 59 -17.22 9.54 -8.92
CA SER A 59 -15.82 9.98 -8.72
C SER A 59 -15.07 10.23 -10.03
N TYR A 60 -15.32 9.39 -11.04
CA TYR A 60 -14.72 9.47 -12.38
C TYR A 60 -15.36 10.53 -13.29
N ASP A 61 -16.50 11.12 -12.90
CA ASP A 61 -17.24 12.12 -13.68
C ASP A 61 -17.26 13.49 -12.98
N ALA A 62 -16.70 13.59 -11.78
CA ALA A 62 -16.75 14.79 -10.96
C ALA A 62 -16.07 16.00 -11.61
N TYR A 63 -15.03 15.76 -12.41
CA TYR A 63 -14.32 16.80 -13.17
C TYR A 63 -15.21 17.59 -14.13
N THR A 64 -16.36 17.02 -14.54
CA THR A 64 -17.32 17.74 -15.39
C THR A 64 -17.96 18.94 -14.68
N THR A 65 -17.87 19.00 -13.36
CA THR A 65 -18.46 20.06 -12.52
C THR A 65 -17.48 21.19 -12.16
N LEU A 66 -16.18 21.01 -12.47
CA LEU A 66 -15.16 22.02 -12.21
C LEU A 66 -15.46 23.30 -12.98
N ARG A 67 -15.33 24.45 -12.30
CA ARG A 67 -15.58 25.77 -12.90
C ARG A 67 -14.42 26.29 -13.75
N GLN A 68 -13.18 25.94 -13.39
CA GLN A 68 -11.96 26.49 -13.99
C GLN A 68 -11.29 25.44 -14.88
N LYS A 69 -12.02 24.91 -15.86
CA LYS A 69 -11.50 23.84 -16.73
C LYS A 69 -10.40 24.34 -17.66
N GLU A 70 -10.41 25.64 -17.96
CA GLU A 70 -9.43 26.31 -18.83
C GLU A 70 -8.01 26.20 -18.27
N LYS A 71 -7.85 26.08 -16.94
CA LYS A 71 -6.55 25.85 -16.29
C LYS A 71 -5.91 24.50 -16.62
N PHE A 72 -6.68 23.59 -17.20
CA PHE A 72 -6.25 22.24 -17.57
C PHE A 72 -6.31 22.03 -19.08
N GLU A 73 -6.28 23.11 -19.87
CA GLU A 73 -6.09 23.02 -21.31
C GLU A 73 -4.90 22.10 -21.62
N GLU A 74 -5.14 21.11 -22.50
CA GLU A 74 -4.17 20.06 -22.89
C GLU A 74 -3.75 19.07 -21.77
N ASN A 75 -4.36 19.12 -20.58
CA ASN A 75 -4.08 18.21 -19.45
C ASN A 75 -5.34 17.52 -18.92
N ASP A 76 -5.90 16.61 -19.72
CA ASP A 76 -7.07 15.78 -19.37
C ASP A 76 -6.91 15.07 -18.01
N GLU A 77 -5.74 14.48 -17.74
CA GLU A 77 -5.51 13.74 -16.49
C GLU A 77 -5.51 14.68 -15.28
N GLY A 78 -4.88 15.86 -15.41
CA GLY A 78 -4.91 16.89 -14.37
C GLY A 78 -6.35 17.34 -14.06
N LEU A 79 -7.18 17.51 -15.08
CA LEU A 79 -8.58 17.87 -14.93
C LEU A 79 -9.38 16.77 -14.18
N ILE A 80 -9.23 15.51 -14.60
CA ILE A 80 -9.88 14.36 -13.96
C ILE A 80 -9.48 14.28 -12.48
N ASN A 81 -8.18 14.38 -12.20
CA ASN A 81 -7.63 14.29 -10.86
C ASN A 81 -8.11 15.44 -9.96
N ALA A 82 -8.14 16.67 -10.46
CA ALA A 82 -8.64 17.82 -9.70
C ALA A 82 -10.13 17.65 -9.35
N GLY A 83 -10.94 17.17 -10.30
CA GLY A 83 -12.36 16.93 -10.05
C GLY A 83 -12.61 15.80 -9.06
N PHE A 84 -11.79 14.75 -9.14
CA PHE A 84 -11.80 13.67 -8.16
C PHE A 84 -11.35 14.13 -6.77
N GLU A 85 -10.34 14.98 -6.69
CA GLU A 85 -9.87 15.54 -5.42
C GLU A 85 -10.96 16.39 -4.74
N GLU A 86 -11.63 17.26 -5.52
CA GLU A 86 -12.79 18.03 -5.05
C GLU A 86 -13.92 17.09 -4.58
N HIS A 87 -14.24 16.05 -5.37
CA HIS A 87 -15.22 15.03 -4.99
C HIS A 87 -14.92 14.38 -3.63
N ALA A 88 -13.66 13.98 -3.41
CA ALA A 88 -13.24 13.37 -2.15
C ALA A 88 -13.25 14.36 -0.98
N SER A 89 -12.90 15.62 -1.22
CA SER A 89 -12.78 16.66 -0.20
C SER A 89 -14.07 16.87 0.61
N PHE A 90 -15.25 16.71 -0.02
CA PHE A 90 -16.53 16.81 0.67
C PHE A 90 -16.79 15.65 1.65
N VAL A 91 -16.22 14.47 1.41
CA VAL A 91 -16.50 13.25 2.17
C VAL A 91 -15.50 13.05 3.30
N ILE A 92 -14.26 13.52 3.12
CA ILE A 92 -13.16 13.34 4.08
C ILE A 92 -13.48 13.80 5.51
N PRO A 93 -14.12 14.96 5.76
CA PRO A 93 -14.47 15.37 7.12
C PRO A 93 -15.38 14.36 7.82
N ALA A 94 -16.32 13.75 7.10
CA ALA A 94 -17.21 12.72 7.65
C ALA A 94 -16.43 11.42 7.92
N ILE A 95 -15.49 11.03 7.05
CA ILE A 95 -14.58 9.89 7.29
C ILE A 95 -13.75 10.12 8.57
N GLU A 96 -13.17 11.31 8.77
CA GLU A 96 -12.42 11.63 9.99
C GLU A 96 -13.29 11.53 11.25
N LYS A 97 -14.59 11.88 11.17
CA LYS A 97 -15.52 11.70 12.30
C LYS A 97 -15.83 10.24 12.59
N VAL A 98 -15.96 9.39 11.57
CA VAL A 98 -16.11 7.94 11.73
C VAL A 98 -14.87 7.34 12.39
N ILE A 99 -13.67 7.71 11.93
CA ILE A 99 -12.40 7.29 12.55
C ILE A 99 -12.38 7.73 14.02
N LYS A 100 -12.63 9.02 14.30
CA LYS A 100 -12.65 9.54 15.66
C LYS A 100 -13.57 8.75 16.57
N ARG A 101 -14.79 8.44 16.11
CA ARG A 101 -15.76 7.66 16.87
C ARG A 101 -15.24 6.26 17.18
N ALA A 102 -14.74 5.53 16.19
CA ALA A 102 -14.18 4.19 16.42
C ALA A 102 -13.01 4.21 17.42
N VAL A 103 -12.17 5.25 17.37
CA VAL A 103 -11.08 5.44 18.32
C VAL A 103 -11.58 5.74 19.74
N ASP A 104 -12.57 6.63 19.87
CA ASP A 104 -13.16 7.00 21.18
C ASP A 104 -13.92 5.81 21.81
N ASP A 105 -14.58 4.99 20.98
CA ASP A 105 -15.38 3.82 21.40
C ASP A 105 -14.51 2.53 21.55
N PHE A 106 -13.21 2.59 21.24
CA PHE A 106 -12.29 1.44 21.21
C PHE A 106 -12.68 0.30 20.25
N ASP A 107 -13.38 0.63 19.17
CA ASP A 107 -13.82 -0.31 18.14
C ASP A 107 -12.76 -0.50 17.05
N ASP A 108 -12.45 -1.76 16.74
CA ASP A 108 -11.69 -2.10 15.54
C ASP A 108 -12.58 -1.83 14.29
N VAL A 109 -12.05 -1.12 13.29
CA VAL A 109 -12.78 -0.75 12.07
C VAL A 109 -11.93 -0.86 10.80
N VAL A 110 -12.56 -1.35 9.73
CA VAL A 110 -12.04 -1.27 8.35
C VAL A 110 -12.91 -0.28 7.57
N ILE A 111 -12.29 0.74 6.99
CA ILE A 111 -12.95 1.70 6.11
C ILE A 111 -12.38 1.51 4.71
N GLU A 112 -13.24 1.31 3.71
CA GLU A 112 -12.84 1.12 2.32
C GLU A 112 -13.48 2.14 1.39
N GLY A 113 -12.72 2.57 0.38
CA GLY A 113 -13.32 3.21 -0.78
C GLY A 113 -12.46 4.25 -1.46
N VAL A 114 -13.02 4.83 -2.53
CA VAL A 114 -12.26 5.70 -3.43
C VAL A 114 -11.91 7.04 -2.77
N HIS A 115 -12.73 7.52 -1.83
CA HIS A 115 -12.52 8.80 -1.12
C HIS A 115 -11.34 8.79 -0.14
N LEU A 116 -10.70 7.64 0.09
CA LEU A 116 -9.53 7.51 0.94
C LEU A 116 -8.28 7.98 0.20
N VAL A 117 -8.09 9.30 0.14
CA VAL A 117 -6.99 9.95 -0.57
C VAL A 117 -5.83 10.24 0.41
N PRO A 118 -4.64 9.64 0.21
CA PRO A 118 -3.45 9.98 0.99
C PRO A 118 -3.11 11.46 0.87
N GLY A 119 -2.73 12.08 1.99
CA GLY A 119 -2.45 13.52 2.06
C GLY A 119 -3.66 14.40 2.41
N LEU A 120 -4.89 13.93 2.17
CA LEU A 120 -6.09 14.67 2.57
C LEU A 120 -6.71 14.20 3.90
N ILE A 121 -6.41 12.99 4.33
CA ILE A 121 -6.84 12.46 5.63
C ILE A 121 -5.70 12.64 6.63
N ASN A 122 -5.94 13.37 7.72
CA ASN A 122 -4.92 13.56 8.75
C ASN A 122 -4.94 12.39 9.75
N ILE A 123 -4.28 11.29 9.37
CA ILE A 123 -4.16 10.10 10.22
C ILE A 123 -3.30 10.34 11.47
N ASP A 124 -2.38 11.31 11.45
CA ASP A 124 -1.47 11.58 12.58
C ASP A 124 -2.22 11.96 13.85
N LYS A 125 -3.39 12.62 13.70
CA LYS A 125 -4.31 12.95 14.81
C LYS A 125 -4.69 11.76 15.70
N PHE A 126 -4.63 10.52 15.19
CA PHE A 126 -5.13 9.34 15.89
C PHE A 126 -4.04 8.32 16.26
N LYS A 127 -2.78 8.50 15.82
CA LYS A 127 -1.70 7.48 15.98
C LYS A 127 -1.38 7.15 17.43
N ASP A 128 -1.54 8.11 18.33
CA ASP A 128 -1.30 7.89 19.76
C ASP A 128 -2.40 7.06 20.44
N LYS A 129 -3.60 7.04 19.86
CA LYS A 129 -4.78 6.39 20.44
C LYS A 129 -5.17 5.09 19.75
N ALA A 130 -4.80 4.91 18.47
CA ALA A 130 -5.18 3.76 17.64
C ALA A 130 -4.01 3.21 16.82
N SER A 131 -4.11 1.94 16.42
CA SER A 131 -3.21 1.32 15.44
C SER A 131 -3.75 1.59 14.04
N ILE A 132 -3.25 2.64 13.40
CA ILE A 132 -3.73 3.06 12.08
C ILE A 132 -2.90 2.40 10.98
N HIS A 133 -3.57 1.77 10.03
CA HIS A 133 -2.95 1.24 8.83
C HIS A 133 -3.70 1.75 7.60
N PHE A 134 -3.01 2.50 6.75
CA PHE A 134 -3.58 3.01 5.51
C PHE A 134 -2.89 2.31 4.34
N PHE A 135 -3.67 1.76 3.42
CA PHE A 135 -3.21 1.10 2.21
C PHE A 135 -3.91 1.68 0.98
N ILE A 136 -3.17 1.79 -0.12
CA ILE A 136 -3.76 1.92 -1.45
C ILE A 136 -3.60 0.60 -2.19
N LEU A 137 -4.69 0.04 -2.70
CA LEU A 137 -4.61 -1.12 -3.58
C LEU A 137 -4.38 -0.66 -5.02
N SER A 138 -3.48 -1.35 -5.70
CA SER A 138 -3.12 -1.12 -7.09
C SER A 138 -3.35 -2.36 -7.94
N ALA A 139 -3.52 -2.19 -9.24
CA ALA A 139 -3.43 -3.27 -10.21
C ALA A 139 -2.81 -2.77 -11.51
N ASP A 140 -2.26 -3.73 -12.26
CA ASP A 140 -1.82 -3.48 -13.62
C ASP A 140 -3.00 -3.14 -14.52
N GLU A 141 -2.74 -2.37 -15.58
CA GLU A 141 -3.80 -1.82 -16.42
C GLU A 141 -4.66 -2.92 -17.05
N ASP A 142 -4.04 -3.98 -17.55
CA ASP A 142 -4.76 -5.10 -18.18
C ASP A 142 -5.66 -5.82 -17.17
N ILE A 143 -5.14 -6.09 -15.97
CA ILE A 143 -5.88 -6.71 -14.87
C ILE A 143 -7.02 -5.79 -14.42
N HIS A 144 -6.74 -4.49 -14.29
CA HIS A 144 -7.73 -3.49 -13.91
C HIS A 144 -8.85 -3.42 -14.96
N LYS A 145 -8.50 -3.38 -16.24
CA LYS A 145 -9.44 -3.36 -17.38
C LYS A 145 -10.30 -4.61 -17.38
N GLU A 146 -9.71 -5.79 -17.25
CA GLU A 146 -10.43 -7.06 -17.18
C GLU A 146 -11.46 -7.06 -16.02
N ARG A 147 -11.02 -6.68 -14.82
CA ARG A 147 -11.90 -6.61 -13.64
C ARG A 147 -12.99 -5.56 -13.81
N PHE A 148 -12.66 -4.43 -14.41
CA PHE A 148 -13.60 -3.34 -14.68
C PHE A 148 -14.71 -3.79 -15.63
N VAL A 149 -14.35 -4.48 -16.73
CA VAL A 149 -15.30 -5.08 -17.68
C VAL A 149 -16.19 -6.13 -17.00
N LYS A 150 -15.59 -7.07 -16.24
CA LYS A 150 -16.35 -8.09 -15.49
C LYS A 150 -17.36 -7.46 -14.53
N ARG A 151 -16.98 -6.38 -13.85
CA ARG A 151 -17.88 -5.63 -12.95
C ARG A 151 -19.03 -4.97 -13.72
N ALA A 152 -18.76 -4.32 -14.85
CA ALA A 152 -19.78 -3.69 -15.67
C ALA A 152 -20.85 -4.71 -16.14
N MET A 153 -20.39 -5.88 -16.61
CA MET A 153 -21.29 -6.98 -17.03
C MET A 153 -22.19 -7.49 -15.90
N LYS A 154 -21.66 -7.64 -14.68
CA LYS A 154 -22.44 -8.12 -13.52
C LYS A 154 -23.53 -7.15 -13.07
N ILE A 155 -23.30 -5.85 -13.18
CA ILE A 155 -24.23 -4.83 -12.65
C ILE A 155 -25.37 -4.52 -13.64
N LYS A 156 -25.40 -5.13 -14.84
CA LYS A 156 -26.35 -4.79 -15.94
C LYS A 156 -26.42 -3.28 -16.23
N ARG A 157 -25.36 -2.52 -15.91
CA ARG A 157 -25.23 -1.12 -16.32
C ARG A 157 -24.77 -1.14 -17.77
N GLY A 158 -25.59 -0.60 -18.68
CA GLY A 158 -25.35 -0.63 -20.13
C GLY A 158 -24.00 -0.04 -20.57
N GLY A 159 -23.72 -0.10 -21.87
CA GLY A 159 -22.40 0.12 -22.48
C GLY A 159 -21.60 1.36 -22.05
N LYS A 160 -22.26 2.45 -21.62
CA LYS A 160 -21.60 3.69 -21.16
C LYS A 160 -20.63 3.51 -19.99
N HIS A 161 -20.78 2.47 -19.15
CA HIS A 161 -19.85 2.25 -18.03
C HIS A 161 -18.44 1.89 -18.49
N LEU A 162 -18.29 1.28 -19.68
CA LEU A 162 -16.98 0.92 -20.24
C LEU A 162 -16.22 2.14 -20.79
N GLU A 163 -16.92 3.21 -21.14
CA GLU A 163 -16.34 4.44 -21.69
C GLU A 163 -15.46 5.16 -20.66
N TYR A 164 -15.72 4.96 -19.36
CA TYR A 164 -15.03 5.67 -18.27
C TYR A 164 -13.78 4.96 -17.73
N PHE A 165 -13.21 4.00 -18.46
CA PHE A 165 -12.01 3.30 -17.99
C PHE A 165 -10.81 4.25 -17.86
N LYS A 166 -10.64 5.19 -18.80
CA LYS A 166 -9.53 6.17 -18.80
C LYS A 166 -9.53 7.00 -17.51
N GLU A 167 -10.69 7.48 -17.10
CA GLU A 167 -10.90 8.29 -15.91
C GLU A 167 -10.65 7.46 -14.63
N ASN A 168 -11.16 6.23 -14.58
CA ASN A 168 -10.88 5.35 -13.44
C ASN A 168 -9.39 4.96 -13.35
N ARG A 169 -8.71 4.82 -14.49
CA ARG A 169 -7.27 4.58 -14.55
C ARG A 169 -6.47 5.81 -14.11
N SER A 170 -6.90 7.01 -14.52
CA SER A 170 -6.30 8.26 -14.05
C SER A 170 -6.40 8.41 -12.53
N ILE A 171 -7.60 8.18 -11.97
CA ILE A 171 -7.83 8.17 -10.51
C ILE A 171 -6.97 7.12 -9.80
N HIS A 172 -6.85 5.92 -10.37
CA HIS A 172 -5.97 4.87 -9.84
C HIS A 172 -4.53 5.37 -9.73
N ASN A 173 -3.99 5.94 -10.82
CA ASN A 173 -2.63 6.43 -10.88
C ASN A 173 -2.41 7.61 -9.92
N PHE A 174 -3.39 8.49 -9.80
CA PHE A 174 -3.40 9.58 -8.83
C PHE A 174 -3.33 9.07 -7.39
N LEU A 175 -4.20 8.12 -7.01
CA LEU A 175 -4.19 7.55 -5.65
C LEU A 175 -2.87 6.86 -5.32
N ALA A 176 -2.29 6.09 -6.26
CA ALA A 176 -0.99 5.47 -6.09
C ALA A 176 0.13 6.53 -5.94
N SER A 177 0.10 7.58 -6.76
CA SER A 177 1.07 8.69 -6.67
C SER A 177 0.98 9.41 -5.32
N GLN A 178 -0.24 9.74 -4.87
CA GLN A 178 -0.46 10.34 -3.55
C GLN A 178 0.01 9.43 -2.43
N ALA A 179 -0.20 8.12 -2.55
CA ALA A 179 0.29 7.16 -1.56
C ALA A 179 1.82 7.19 -1.43
N HIS A 180 2.53 7.14 -2.57
CA HIS A 180 3.99 7.24 -2.56
C HIS A 180 4.49 8.56 -1.96
N LYS A 181 3.88 9.70 -2.31
CA LYS A 181 4.23 11.02 -1.75
C LYS A 181 4.03 11.09 -0.23
N ASN A 182 3.02 10.39 0.28
CA ASN A 182 2.64 10.40 1.70
C ASN A 182 3.13 9.17 2.48
N ASN A 183 4.04 8.37 1.91
CA ASN A 183 4.58 7.14 2.52
C ASN A 183 3.49 6.12 2.94
N VAL A 184 2.39 6.07 2.21
CA VAL A 184 1.32 5.08 2.36
C VAL A 184 1.63 3.87 1.47
N PRO A 185 1.63 2.63 2.02
CA PRO A 185 1.89 1.44 1.22
C PRO A 185 0.90 1.26 0.07
N VAL A 186 1.45 1.06 -1.14
CA VAL A 186 0.70 0.66 -2.33
C VAL A 186 0.86 -0.85 -2.53
N ILE A 187 -0.22 -1.63 -2.37
CA ILE A 187 -0.18 -3.10 -2.47
C ILE A 187 -0.77 -3.54 -3.83
N ASN A 188 0.00 -4.27 -4.63
CA ASN A 188 -0.52 -4.80 -5.89
C ASN A 188 -1.44 -6.00 -5.64
N ASN A 189 -2.71 -5.85 -6.00
CA ASN A 189 -3.72 -6.88 -5.81
C ASN A 189 -3.75 -7.84 -7.02
N THR A 190 -2.82 -8.78 -7.05
CA THR A 190 -2.81 -9.87 -8.04
C THR A 190 -3.72 -11.02 -7.61
N GLU A 191 -3.47 -11.54 -6.41
CA GLU A 191 -4.21 -12.63 -5.76
C GLU A 191 -4.64 -12.21 -4.36
N ILE A 192 -5.89 -12.52 -3.99
CA ILE A 192 -6.48 -12.14 -2.71
C ILE A 192 -5.63 -12.65 -1.53
N GLY A 193 -5.30 -13.95 -1.50
CA GLY A 193 -4.57 -14.55 -0.38
C GLY A 193 -3.20 -13.93 -0.14
N CYS A 194 -2.43 -13.73 -1.21
CA CYS A 194 -1.13 -13.06 -1.14
C CYS A 194 -1.25 -11.59 -0.70
N THR A 195 -2.25 -10.87 -1.23
CA THR A 195 -2.51 -9.46 -0.87
C THR A 195 -2.81 -9.31 0.63
N ILE A 196 -3.70 -10.15 1.16
CA ILE A 196 -4.04 -10.18 2.59
C ILE A 196 -2.80 -10.47 3.43
N LYS A 197 -2.02 -11.50 3.08
CA LYS A 197 -0.80 -11.84 3.81
C LYS A 197 0.21 -10.68 3.84
N ARG A 198 0.42 -9.99 2.72
CA ARG A 198 1.30 -8.80 2.68
C ARG A 198 0.78 -7.69 3.59
N MET A 199 -0.51 -7.37 3.55
CA MET A 199 -1.11 -6.39 4.47
C MET A 199 -0.93 -6.81 5.93
N LEU A 200 -1.14 -8.08 6.27
CA LEU A 200 -0.92 -8.61 7.62
C LEU A 200 0.54 -8.50 8.08
N SER A 201 1.52 -8.68 7.18
CA SER A 201 2.95 -8.50 7.50
C SER A 201 3.28 -7.06 7.93
N ILE A 202 2.47 -6.10 7.50
CA ILE A 202 2.56 -4.69 7.88
C ILE A 202 1.76 -4.44 9.17
N ILE A 203 0.56 -5.01 9.29
CA ILE A 203 -0.34 -4.80 10.44
C ILE A 203 0.17 -5.47 11.73
N LYS A 204 0.57 -6.74 11.65
CA LYS A 204 0.93 -7.55 12.83
C LYS A 204 2.38 -7.37 13.29
N GLU A 205 3.24 -6.85 12.43
CA GLU A 205 4.67 -6.60 12.71
C GLU A 205 5.40 -7.79 13.36
N ASN A 206 5.10 -9.03 12.93
CA ASN A 206 5.83 -10.22 13.33
C ASN A 206 7.23 -10.19 12.69
N CYS A 207 8.17 -9.48 13.33
CA CYS A 207 9.45 -9.16 12.75
C CYS A 207 10.63 -9.72 13.56
N LYS A 208 11.73 -10.01 12.88
CA LYS A 208 13.01 -10.34 13.49
C LYS A 208 14.15 -9.67 12.73
N VAL A 209 15.17 -9.23 13.47
CA VAL A 209 16.43 -8.80 12.86
C VAL A 209 17.25 -10.05 12.55
N ILE A 210 17.60 -10.22 11.28
CA ILE A 210 18.42 -11.32 10.79
C ILE A 210 19.71 -10.74 10.21
N ILE A 211 20.83 -11.36 10.54
CA ILE A 211 22.13 -11.03 9.96
C ILE A 211 22.34 -11.99 8.80
N PHE A 212 22.58 -11.42 7.63
CA PHE A 212 22.80 -12.11 6.38
C PHE A 212 24.28 -12.07 6.01
N LYS A 213 24.76 -13.10 5.31
CA LYS A 213 26.06 -13.11 4.65
C LYS A 213 25.92 -13.67 3.24
N HIS A 214 25.88 -12.79 2.24
CA HIS A 214 25.83 -13.17 0.83
C HIS A 214 26.26 -12.01 -0.07
N SER A 215 26.79 -12.29 -1.25
CA SER A 215 27.06 -11.27 -2.27
C SER A 215 25.76 -10.75 -2.90
N VAL A 216 25.88 -9.70 -3.71
CA VAL A 216 24.76 -9.11 -4.47
C VAL A 216 24.11 -10.13 -5.43
N ASP A 217 24.86 -11.13 -5.90
CA ASP A 217 24.35 -12.14 -6.83
C ASP A 217 23.23 -13.01 -6.23
N PHE A 218 23.18 -13.17 -4.91
CA PHE A 218 22.12 -13.92 -4.21
C PHE A 218 20.95 -13.04 -3.77
N LEU A 219 20.99 -11.73 -4.04
CA LEU A 219 19.98 -10.79 -3.55
C LEU A 219 18.57 -11.12 -4.05
N GLU A 220 18.45 -11.47 -5.34
CA GLU A 220 17.18 -11.87 -5.94
C GLU A 220 16.60 -13.12 -5.27
N GLU A 221 17.44 -14.12 -4.99
CA GLU A 221 17.02 -15.35 -4.32
C GLU A 221 16.51 -15.08 -2.90
N VAL A 222 17.24 -14.28 -2.12
CA VAL A 222 16.84 -13.90 -0.75
C VAL A 222 15.52 -13.13 -0.76
N ILE A 223 15.37 -12.17 -1.66
CA ILE A 223 14.13 -11.40 -1.84
C ILE A 223 12.96 -12.34 -2.21
N ASN A 224 13.17 -13.27 -3.14
CA ASN A 224 12.13 -14.21 -3.57
C ASN A 224 11.68 -15.14 -2.44
N ILE A 225 12.60 -15.60 -1.60
CA ILE A 225 12.24 -16.37 -0.41
C ILE A 225 11.38 -15.51 0.52
N ILE A 226 11.83 -14.31 0.87
CA ILE A 226 11.13 -13.47 1.85
C ILE A 226 9.75 -13.02 1.33
N LEU A 227 9.71 -12.38 0.16
CA LEU A 227 8.51 -11.72 -0.35
C LEU A 227 7.59 -12.69 -1.10
N THR A 228 8.12 -13.45 -2.06
CA THR A 228 7.28 -14.26 -2.97
C THR A 228 6.80 -15.53 -2.29
N LYS A 229 7.68 -16.26 -1.62
CA LYS A 229 7.35 -17.55 -1.00
C LYS A 229 6.61 -17.40 0.32
N TYR A 230 7.08 -16.50 1.19
CA TYR A 230 6.54 -16.34 2.55
C TYR A 230 5.63 -15.11 2.73
N ASN A 231 5.40 -14.31 1.70
CA ASN A 231 4.61 -13.06 1.78
C ASN A 231 5.10 -12.13 2.90
N GLY A 232 6.41 -12.16 3.16
CA GLY A 232 7.06 -11.30 4.13
C GLY A 232 7.41 -9.94 3.55
N ARG A 233 8.12 -9.16 4.34
CA ARG A 233 8.66 -7.85 3.95
C ARG A 233 10.02 -7.60 4.56
N ILE A 234 10.80 -6.76 3.90
CA ILE A 234 12.12 -6.28 4.36
C ILE A 234 11.95 -4.82 4.78
N VAL A 235 12.14 -4.52 6.06
CA VAL A 235 11.87 -3.18 6.62
C VAL A 235 13.05 -2.24 6.41
N ASP A 236 14.24 -2.72 6.75
CA ASP A 236 15.48 -1.96 6.70
C ASP A 236 16.65 -2.84 6.27
N VAL A 237 17.76 -2.19 5.98
CA VAL A 237 19.08 -2.79 5.82
C VAL A 237 20.08 -2.00 6.65
N SER A 238 21.01 -2.70 7.31
CA SER A 238 22.12 -2.07 8.04
C SER A 238 23.44 -2.74 7.67
N TYR A 239 24.42 -1.93 7.24
CA TYR A 239 25.76 -2.39 6.87
C TYR A 239 26.76 -2.08 7.99
N PHE A 240 27.57 -3.07 8.36
CA PHE A 240 28.59 -2.94 9.39
C PHE A 240 29.92 -2.59 8.73
N LEU A 241 30.30 -1.30 8.78
CA LEU A 241 31.49 -0.80 8.09
C LEU A 241 32.68 -0.66 9.07
N PRO A 242 33.88 -1.15 8.72
CA PRO A 242 35.07 -1.01 9.56
C PRO A 242 35.35 0.45 9.92
N GLY A 243 35.69 0.71 11.19
CA GLY A 243 35.99 2.05 11.70
C GLY A 243 34.78 2.90 12.09
N PHE A 244 33.56 2.38 11.95
CA PHE A 244 32.33 3.04 12.41
C PHE A 244 31.74 2.32 13.62
N SER A 245 31.36 3.08 14.66
CA SER A 245 30.70 2.54 15.85
C SER A 245 29.23 2.18 15.61
N GLU A 246 28.58 2.85 14.64
CA GLU A 246 27.19 2.61 14.27
C GLU A 246 27.09 2.11 12.82
N PRO A 247 26.20 1.14 12.53
CA PRO A 247 26.03 0.64 11.18
C PRO A 247 25.34 1.67 10.27
N LEU A 248 25.71 1.67 8.99
CA LEU A 248 25.00 2.46 7.98
C LEU A 248 23.61 1.86 7.76
N LYS A 249 22.59 2.51 8.32
CA LYS A 249 21.20 2.05 8.29
C LYS A 249 20.37 2.78 7.24
N ARG A 250 19.59 2.03 6.46
CA ARG A 250 18.64 2.56 5.47
C ARG A 250 17.29 1.87 5.60
N LYS A 251 16.21 2.67 5.68
CA LYS A 251 14.84 2.15 5.52
C LYS A 251 14.60 1.83 4.05
N VAL A 252 14.18 0.60 3.75
CA VAL A 252 13.90 0.13 2.38
C VAL A 252 12.43 -0.22 2.20
N ASN A 253 11.78 -0.75 3.24
CA ASN A 253 10.37 -1.12 3.29
C ASN A 253 9.85 -1.81 2.00
N ILE A 254 10.46 -2.93 1.64
CA ILE A 254 10.11 -3.73 0.46
C ILE A 254 9.09 -4.80 0.88
N TYR A 255 7.88 -4.72 0.34
CA TYR A 255 6.77 -5.63 0.68
C TYR A 255 6.01 -6.14 -0.56
N ASP A 256 6.19 -5.51 -1.74
CA ASP A 256 5.54 -5.91 -2.98
C ASP A 256 6.54 -6.62 -3.90
N PRO A 257 6.29 -7.89 -4.29
CA PRO A 257 7.18 -8.64 -5.18
C PRO A 257 7.42 -7.95 -6.53
N LYS A 258 6.44 -7.20 -7.05
CA LYS A 258 6.59 -6.52 -8.35
C LYS A 258 7.58 -5.37 -8.25
N ASP A 259 7.53 -4.60 -7.17
CA ASP A 259 8.48 -3.51 -6.94
C ASP A 259 9.88 -4.05 -6.64
N ALA A 260 9.97 -5.19 -5.96
CA ALA A 260 11.22 -5.89 -5.74
C ALA A 260 11.84 -6.38 -7.07
N GLN A 261 11.03 -6.97 -7.95
CA GLN A 261 11.49 -7.41 -9.28
C GLN A 261 11.99 -6.22 -10.12
N ARG A 262 11.24 -5.12 -10.17
CA ARG A 262 11.68 -3.89 -10.86
C ARG A 262 13.03 -3.39 -10.37
N PHE A 263 13.29 -3.49 -9.06
CA PHE A 263 14.58 -3.14 -8.49
C PHE A 263 15.70 -4.07 -8.97
N ILE A 264 15.46 -5.38 -9.01
CA ILE A 264 16.41 -6.37 -9.53
C ILE A 264 16.69 -6.14 -11.02
N ASP A 265 15.65 -5.94 -11.84
CA ASP A 265 15.78 -5.69 -13.28
C ASP A 265 16.60 -4.41 -13.55
N MET A 266 16.34 -3.35 -12.77
CA MET A 266 17.11 -2.09 -12.83
C MET A 266 18.56 -2.29 -12.39
N LEU A 267 18.83 -3.14 -11.40
CA LEU A 267 20.18 -3.45 -10.95
C LEU A 267 20.95 -4.21 -12.05
N ASN A 268 20.31 -5.19 -12.69
CA ASN A 268 20.91 -6.02 -13.74
C ASN A 268 21.15 -5.23 -15.03
N SER A 269 20.29 -4.27 -15.36
CA SER A 269 20.43 -3.41 -16.55
C SER A 269 21.40 -2.24 -16.36
N ASN A 270 21.85 -1.96 -15.12
CA ASN A 270 22.76 -0.84 -14.83
C ASN A 270 24.03 -1.34 -14.12
N PRO A 271 25.09 -1.69 -14.89
CA PRO A 271 26.33 -2.22 -14.33
C PRO A 271 27.00 -1.31 -13.30
N LYS A 272 26.94 0.01 -13.50
CA LYS A 272 27.50 0.99 -12.55
C LYS A 272 26.82 0.87 -11.19
N ARG A 273 25.49 0.82 -11.18
CA ARG A 273 24.69 0.71 -9.95
C ARG A 273 24.89 -0.63 -9.25
N LYS A 274 25.03 -1.72 -10.01
CA LYS A 274 25.38 -3.04 -9.45
C LYS A 274 26.75 -3.00 -8.77
N ASN A 275 27.76 -2.48 -9.46
CA ASN A 275 29.12 -2.34 -8.91
C ASN A 275 29.17 -1.47 -7.64
N ASP A 276 28.39 -0.38 -7.59
CA ASP A 276 28.32 0.48 -6.40
C ASP A 276 27.72 -0.27 -5.18
N LEU A 277 26.70 -1.10 -5.41
CA LEU A 277 26.11 -1.95 -4.37
C LEU A 277 27.07 -3.07 -3.94
N GLU A 278 27.77 -3.70 -4.88
CA GLU A 278 28.79 -4.72 -4.59
C GLU A 278 29.93 -4.16 -3.74
N ARG A 279 30.40 -2.95 -4.04
CA ARG A 279 31.40 -2.26 -3.21
C ARG A 279 30.91 -2.08 -1.78
N LEU A 280 29.66 -1.65 -1.60
CA LEU A 280 29.07 -1.50 -0.27
C LEU A 280 28.98 -2.84 0.47
N TYR A 281 28.55 -3.89 -0.21
CA TYR A 281 28.51 -5.24 0.34
C TYR A 281 29.92 -5.70 0.77
N ASN A 282 30.92 -5.54 -0.11
CA ASN A 282 32.30 -5.94 0.15
C ASN A 282 32.94 -5.17 1.33
N LEU A 283 32.63 -3.87 1.49
CA LEU A 283 33.09 -3.09 2.64
C LEU A 283 32.57 -3.63 3.98
N SER A 284 31.47 -4.38 3.95
CA SER A 284 30.88 -5.05 5.12
C SER A 284 31.18 -6.55 5.18
N ASP A 285 32.16 -7.05 4.39
CA ASP A 285 32.45 -8.48 4.17
C ASP A 285 31.21 -9.29 3.74
N ASN A 286 30.33 -8.66 2.98
CA ASN A 286 29.02 -9.17 2.58
C ASN A 286 28.06 -9.43 3.77
N ILE A 287 28.39 -8.92 4.97
CA ILE A 287 27.59 -9.07 6.18
C ILE A 287 26.73 -7.83 6.40
N HIS A 288 25.42 -8.04 6.46
CA HIS A 288 24.46 -6.97 6.65
C HIS A 288 23.25 -7.51 7.43
N SER A 289 22.53 -6.63 8.11
CA SER A 289 21.32 -7.02 8.84
C SER A 289 20.07 -6.45 8.21
N HIS A 290 18.98 -7.22 8.27
CA HIS A 290 17.65 -6.78 7.88
C HIS A 290 16.67 -7.08 8.99
N LYS A 291 15.81 -6.12 9.33
CA LYS A 291 14.54 -6.42 9.98
C LYS A 291 13.59 -6.98 8.93
N ILE A 292 13.27 -8.26 9.01
CA ILE A 292 12.29 -8.93 8.15
C ILE A 292 11.01 -9.22 8.94
N CYS A 293 9.85 -9.15 8.29
CA CYS A 293 8.57 -9.47 8.91
C CYS A 293 7.78 -10.47 8.08
N ALA A 294 6.85 -11.19 8.71
CA ALA A 294 5.95 -12.13 8.05
C ALA A 294 4.48 -11.91 8.47
N PRO A 295 3.50 -12.48 7.74
CA PRO A 295 2.08 -12.36 8.07
C PRO A 295 1.74 -12.95 9.46
N ASP A 296 2.46 -13.99 9.87
CA ASP A 296 2.26 -14.72 11.11
C ASP A 296 3.59 -15.35 11.58
N LYS A 297 3.61 -15.81 12.84
CA LYS A 297 4.82 -16.38 13.47
C LYS A 297 5.28 -17.67 12.79
N GLN A 298 4.35 -18.53 12.35
CA GLN A 298 4.70 -19.79 11.71
C GLN A 298 5.40 -19.55 10.37
N SER A 299 4.91 -18.59 9.58
CA SER A 299 5.51 -18.15 8.34
C SER A 299 6.90 -17.53 8.58
N LEU A 300 7.06 -16.72 9.64
CA LEU A 300 8.36 -16.16 10.02
C LEU A 300 9.39 -17.26 10.36
N ASP A 301 9.00 -18.24 11.18
CA ASP A 301 9.89 -19.31 11.61
C ASP A 301 10.30 -20.21 10.43
N LYS A 302 9.35 -20.57 9.55
CA LYS A 302 9.64 -21.33 8.32
C LYS A 302 10.57 -20.56 7.38
N MET A 303 10.33 -19.27 7.19
CA MET A 303 11.18 -18.39 6.38
C MET A 303 12.62 -18.36 6.90
N ILE A 304 12.81 -18.12 8.20
CA ILE A 304 14.15 -18.09 8.82
C ILE A 304 14.85 -19.45 8.69
N ASN A 305 14.12 -20.54 8.89
CA ASN A 305 14.69 -21.88 8.77
C ASN A 305 15.12 -22.20 7.34
N GLU A 306 14.38 -21.75 6.33
CA GLU A 306 14.78 -21.92 4.93
C GLU A 306 16.02 -21.08 4.58
N LEU A 307 16.04 -19.80 4.99
CA LEU A 307 17.21 -18.93 4.80
C LEU A 307 18.47 -19.50 5.47
N ARG A 308 18.32 -20.10 6.67
CA ARG A 308 19.42 -20.80 7.35
C ARG A 308 19.89 -22.01 6.54
N LYS A 309 18.97 -22.87 6.08
CA LYS A 309 19.30 -24.07 5.30
C LYS A 309 20.02 -23.74 3.99
N LYS A 310 19.72 -22.59 3.38
CA LYS A 310 20.41 -22.09 2.19
C LYS A 310 21.75 -21.40 2.48
N GLY A 311 22.15 -21.27 3.75
CA GLY A 311 23.43 -20.69 4.15
C GLY A 311 23.46 -19.15 4.11
N PHE A 312 22.31 -18.48 4.00
CA PHE A 312 22.27 -17.01 3.92
C PHE A 312 22.37 -16.32 5.29
N ILE A 313 22.09 -17.02 6.39
CA ILE A 313 22.13 -16.45 7.74
C ILE A 313 23.55 -16.56 8.31
N TYR A 314 24.07 -15.44 8.80
CA TYR A 314 25.32 -15.39 9.53
C TYR A 314 25.09 -15.65 11.02
N GLU A 315 25.78 -16.64 11.57
CA GLU A 315 25.69 -17.03 13.00
C GLU A 315 26.97 -16.67 13.79
N GLY A 316 27.90 -15.90 13.19
CA GLY A 316 29.12 -15.47 13.87
C GLY A 316 28.92 -14.24 14.77
N ASP A 317 29.90 -13.98 15.62
CA ASP A 317 29.90 -12.89 16.60
C ASP A 317 30.25 -11.54 15.94
N LEU A 318 29.30 -10.60 15.95
CA LEU A 318 29.49 -9.24 15.43
C LEU A 318 30.37 -8.36 16.33
N SER A 319 30.58 -8.72 17.60
CA SER A 319 31.34 -7.89 18.56
C SER A 319 32.85 -7.88 18.36
N LYS A 320 33.35 -8.77 17.48
CA LYS A 320 34.79 -8.92 17.20
C LYS A 320 35.26 -8.12 15.96
N ARG A 321 34.48 -7.14 15.50
CA ARG A 321 34.71 -6.42 14.24
C ARG A 321 34.72 -4.91 14.40
#